data_AF-A0A0S4RDV0-F1
#
_entry.id   AF-A0A0S4RDV0-F1
#
_cell.length_a   1.000
_cell.length_b   1.000
_cell.length_c   1.000
_cell.angle_alpha   90.00
_cell.angle_beta   90.00
_cell.angle_gamma   90.00
#
_symmetry.space_group_name_H-M   'P 1'
#
loop_
_entity.id
_entity.type
_entity.pdbx_description
1 polymer ?
#
loop_
_entity_poly.entity_id
_entity_poly.type
_entity_poly.pdbx_seq_one_letter_code
_entity_poly.pdbx_strand_id
1 'polypeptide(L)' 'MNLKEYCKYLNISEPTIYNWKSDKPNLYKIVIEYKKEKIDNENNLSEILKYYNLLSEKEKEYYLSDIKARVLKKEIE' A
#
# COMPACT_ATOMS: atom_id res chain seq x y z
N MET A 1 3.25 5.04 7.45
CA MET A 1 4.26 6.02 7.88
C MET A 1 4.24 7.23 6.94
N ASN A 2 3.93 8.42 7.44
CA ASN A 2 3.85 9.66 6.65
C ASN A 2 5.22 10.35 6.52
N LEU A 3 5.34 11.39 5.68
CA LEU A 3 6.62 12.06 5.41
C LEU A 3 7.26 12.62 6.69
N LYS A 4 6.42 13.16 7.59
CA LYS A 4 6.83 13.74 8.87
C LYS A 4 7.36 12.70 9.84
N GLU A 5 6.74 11.52 9.89
CA GLU A 5 7.21 10.37 10.66
C GLU A 5 8.55 9.85 10.14
N TYR A 6 8.76 9.83 8.81
CA TYR A 6 10.05 9.50 8.20
C TYR A 6 11.14 10.50 8.54
N CYS A 7 10.86 11.79 8.42
CA CYS A 7 11.80 12.85 8.80
C CYS A 7 12.20 12.73 10.27
N LYS A 8 11.22 12.46 11.15
CA LYS A 8 11.48 12.23 12.58
C LYS A 8 12.32 10.99 12.84
N TYR A 9 12.03 9.88 12.18
CA TYR A 9 12.78 8.62 12.34
C TYR A 9 14.23 8.74 11.87
N LEU A 10 14.45 9.39 10.73
CA LEU A 10 15.78 9.60 10.15
C LEU A 10 16.53 10.79 10.77
N ASN A 11 15.88 11.53 11.65
CA ASN A 11 16.39 12.76 12.26
C ASN A 11 16.89 13.79 11.21
N ILE A 12 16.07 13.99 10.16
CA ILE A 12 16.34 14.96 9.10
C ILE A 12 15.15 15.91 8.92
N SER A 13 15.40 17.05 8.30
CA SER A 13 14.34 18.01 7.97
C SER A 13 13.60 17.62 6.68
N GLU A 14 12.33 17.99 6.55
CA GLU A 14 11.55 17.77 5.33
C GLU A 14 12.24 18.31 4.06
N PRO A 15 12.83 19.53 4.06
CA PRO A 15 13.61 20.04 2.92
C PRO A 15 14.76 19.12 2.50
N THR A 16 15.38 18.41 3.45
CA THR A 16 16.47 17.47 3.16
C THR A 16 16.00 16.35 2.24
N ILE A 17 14.78 15.84 2.45
CA ILE A 17 14.20 14.83 1.56
C ILE A 17 13.94 15.42 0.18
N TYR A 18 13.40 16.65 0.09
CA TYR A 18 13.17 17.27 -1.22
C TYR A 18 14.47 17.51 -2.01
N ASN A 19 15.56 17.85 -1.33
CA ASN A 19 16.88 18.01 -1.96
C ASN A 19 17.42 16.70 -2.54
N TRP A 20 17.02 15.54 -2.01
CA TRP A 20 17.39 14.25 -2.57
C TRP A 20 16.86 14.04 -3.99
N LYS A 21 15.83 14.78 -4.42
CA LYS A 21 15.35 14.73 -5.80
C LYS A 21 16.47 15.03 -6.80
N SER A 22 17.38 15.93 -6.45
CA SER A 22 18.54 16.31 -7.26
C SER A 22 19.79 15.51 -6.87
N ASP A 23 20.08 15.43 -5.56
CA ASP A 23 21.39 14.96 -5.11
C ASP A 23 21.48 13.44 -4.94
N LYS A 24 20.33 12.79 -4.70
CA LYS A 24 20.21 11.35 -4.41
C LYS A 24 18.89 10.80 -4.99
N PRO A 25 18.70 10.87 -6.32
CA PRO A 25 17.39 10.63 -6.94
C PRO A 25 16.82 9.24 -6.61
N ASN A 26 17.66 8.20 -6.52
CA ASN A 26 17.20 6.85 -6.17
C ASN A 26 16.65 6.76 -4.73
N LEU A 27 17.26 7.47 -3.78
CA LEU A 27 16.76 7.55 -2.40
C LEU A 27 15.44 8.34 -2.34
N TYR A 28 15.34 9.42 -3.12
CA TYR A 28 14.10 10.17 -3.26
C TYR A 28 12.97 9.28 -3.78
N LYS A 29 13.23 8.48 -4.83
CA LYS A 29 12.25 7.51 -5.36
C LYS A 29 11.80 6.50 -4.31
N ILE A 30 12.73 5.91 -3.56
CA ILE A 30 12.39 4.92 -2.52
C ILE A 30 11.51 5.54 -1.42
N VAL A 31 11.78 6.77 -1.01
CA VAL A 31 11.05 7.37 0.12
C VAL A 31 9.74 8.04 -0.30
N ILE A 32 9.69 8.63 -1.49
CA ILE A 32 8.53 9.38 -1.99
C ILE A 32 7.70 8.59 -3.01
N GLU A 33 8.33 7.93 -3.98
CA GLU A 33 7.62 7.22 -5.07
C GLU A 33 7.13 5.84 -4.64
N TYR A 34 7.88 5.09 -3.83
CA TYR A 34 7.42 3.82 -3.25
C TYR A 34 6.14 4.00 -2.42
N LYS A 35 5.97 5.18 -1.83
CA LYS A 35 4.77 5.57 -1.10
C LYS A 35 3.59 5.85 -2.04
N LYS A 36 3.83 6.42 -3.23
CA LYS A 36 2.79 6.65 -4.24
C LYS A 36 2.31 5.34 -4.89
N GLU A 37 3.23 4.45 -5.27
CA GLU A 37 2.86 3.13 -5.82
C GLU A 37 2.12 2.26 -4.80
N LYS A 38 2.44 2.37 -3.51
CA LYS A 38 1.63 1.78 -2.46
C LYS A 38 0.29 2.47 -2.30
N ILE A 39 0.20 3.79 -2.24
CA ILE A 39 -1.07 4.51 -2.02
C ILE A 39 -2.08 4.28 -3.17
N ASP A 40 -1.64 4.27 -4.44
CA ASP A 40 -2.55 4.04 -5.57
C ASP A 40 -3.01 2.57 -5.68
N ASN A 41 -2.19 1.60 -5.28
CA ASN A 41 -2.63 0.21 -5.12
C ASN A 41 -3.38 -0.06 -3.79
N GLU A 42 -3.11 0.74 -2.75
CA GLU A 42 -3.75 0.65 -1.42
C GLU A 42 -5.13 1.31 -1.41
N ASN A 43 -5.49 2.22 -2.32
CA ASN A 43 -6.83 2.83 -2.31
C ASN A 43 -7.93 1.75 -2.43
N ASN A 44 -7.84 0.88 -3.43
CA ASN A 44 -8.79 -0.23 -3.61
C ASN A 44 -8.67 -1.27 -2.48
N LEU A 45 -7.45 -1.54 -2.01
CA LEU A 45 -7.20 -2.53 -0.96
C LEU A 45 -7.70 -2.05 0.41
N SER A 46 -7.59 -0.75 0.69
CA SER A 46 -8.10 -0.10 1.90
C SER A 46 -9.62 -0.10 1.93
N GLU A 47 -10.25 0.09 0.77
CA GLU A 47 -11.70 0.03 0.62
C GLU A 47 -12.20 -1.41 0.80
N ILE A 48 -11.54 -2.39 0.18
CA ILE A 48 -11.82 -3.82 0.41
C ILE A 48 -11.68 -4.16 1.90
N LEU A 49 -10.58 -3.76 2.56
CA LEU A 49 -10.35 -4.00 3.98
C LEU A 49 -11.43 -3.36 4.86
N LYS A 50 -11.83 -2.13 4.55
CA LYS A 50 -12.90 -1.41 5.26
C LYS A 50 -14.20 -2.21 5.24
N TYR A 51 -14.62 -2.69 4.07
CA TYR A 51 -15.86 -3.46 3.95
C TYR A 51 -15.72 -4.88 4.49
N TYR A 52 -14.59 -5.54 4.28
CA TYR A 52 -14.31 -6.87 4.80
C TYR A 52 -14.40 -6.94 6.34
N ASN A 53 -13.94 -5.89 7.03
CA ASN A 53 -14.01 -5.82 8.49
C ASN A 53 -15.44 -5.67 9.05
N LEU A 54 -16.40 -5.23 8.23
CA LEU A 54 -17.82 -5.13 8.62
C LEU A 54 -18.57 -6.46 8.51
N LEU A 55 -17.98 -7.46 7.85
CA LEU A 55 -18.60 -8.76 7.62
C LEU A 55 -18.53 -9.66 8.85
N SER A 56 -19.52 -10.55 8.97
CA SER A 56 -19.47 -11.68 9.89
C SER A 56 -18.42 -12.72 9.43
N GLU A 57 -17.99 -13.59 10.34
CA GLU A 57 -17.01 -14.63 10.03
C GLU A 57 -17.46 -15.57 8.89
N LYS A 58 -18.75 -15.91 8.83
CA LYS A 58 -19.29 -16.73 7.73
C LYS A 58 -19.23 -16.01 6.38
N GLU A 59 -19.53 -14.72 6.35
CA GLU A 59 -19.44 -13.93 5.13
C GLU A 59 -17.99 -13.79 4.67
N LYS A 60 -17.05 -13.55 5.60
CA LYS A 60 -15.61 -13.52 5.30
C LYS A 60 -15.13 -14.83 4.68
N GLU A 61 -15.57 -15.96 5.23
CA GLU A 61 -15.21 -17.30 4.74
C GLU A 61 -15.82 -17.57 3.35
N TYR A 62 -17.07 -17.15 3.13
CA TYR A 62 -17.72 -17.21 1.82
C TYR A 62 -16.94 -16.42 0.75
N TYR A 63 -16.63 -15.15 0.99
CA TYR A 63 -15.93 -14.32 0.01
C TYR A 63 -14.49 -14.78 -0.22
N LEU A 64 -13.81 -15.28 0.82
CA LEU A 64 -12.50 -15.89 0.65
C LEU A 64 -12.55 -17.12 -0.26
N SER A 65 -13.60 -17.94 -0.14
CA SER A 65 -13.81 -19.11 -0.97
C SER A 65 -14.10 -18.73 -2.43
N ASP A 66 -14.93 -17.71 -2.68
CA ASP A 66 -15.19 -17.19 -4.04
C ASP A 66 -13.92 -16.68 -4.71
N ILE A 67 -13.10 -15.89 -3.99
CA ILE A 67 -11.82 -15.39 -4.50
C ILE A 67 -10.91 -16.56 -4.90
N LYS A 68 -10.78 -17.58 -4.03
CA LYS A 68 -9.98 -18.78 -4.32
C LYS A 68 -10.49 -19.52 -5.55
N ALA A 69 -11.80 -19.72 -5.66
CA ALA A 69 -12.42 -20.38 -6.81
C ALA A 69 -12.14 -19.63 -8.12
N ARG A 70 -12.21 -18.31 -8.12
CA ARG A 70 -11.90 -17.47 -9.30
C ARG A 70 -10.44 -17.57 -9.71
N VAL A 71 -9.51 -17.61 -8.75
CA VAL A 71 -8.07 -17.76 -9.04
C VAL A 71 -7.83 -19.12 -9.69
N LEU A 72 -8.34 -20.21 -9.10
CA LEU A 72 -8.21 -21.55 -9.66
C LEU A 72 -8.83 -21.67 -11.04
N LYS A 73 -10.00 -21.05 -11.27
CA LYS A 73 -10.67 -21.07 -12.57
C LYS A 73 -9.79 -20.50 -13.70
N LYS A 74 -8.99 -19.45 -13.42
CA LYS A 74 -8.05 -18.87 -14.39
C LYS A 74 -6.89 -19.79 -14.77
N GLU A 75 -6.62 -20.84 -14.00
CA GLU A 75 -5.58 -21.82 -14.32
C GLU A 75 -6.10 -22.94 -15.24
N ILE A 76 -7.42 -23.04 -15.38
CA ILE A 76 -8.10 -24.05 -16.20
C ILE A 76 -8.51 -23.45 -17.57
N GLU A 77 -8.71 -22.13 -17.65
CA GLU A 77 -9.01 -21.36 -18.86
C GLU A 77 -7.72 -20.85 -19.53
#